data_AF-A0A7S1WZ36-F1
#
_entry.id   AF-A0A7S1WZ36-F1
#
_cell.length_a   1.000
_cell.length_b   1.000
_cell.length_c   1.000
_cell.angle_alpha   90.00
_cell.angle_beta   90.00
_cell.angle_gamma   90.00
#
_symmetry.space_group_name_H-M   'P 1'
#
loop_
_entity.id
_entity.type
_entity.pdbx_description
1 polymer ?
#
loop_
_entity_poly.entity_id
_entity_poly.type
_entity_poly.pdbx_seq_one_letter_code
_entity_poly.pdbx_strand_id
1 'polypeptide(L)'
;EKQQVSCAVRNRDQYGRAVASCAVGGANGEDIGKWLVSNGYAVAYREFSQAYVPDEDAAAKAKKGIWQGSFQEPKEWRKEAKLGTEGGAPTQPVTPFATSAVAATKLADHRPGCDIKGNIGSTG
;
A
#
# COMPACT_ATOMS: atom_id res chain seq x y z
N GLU A 1 7.22 -22.18 -12.89
CA GLU A 1 8.63 -21.71 -12.80
C GLU A 1 8.69 -20.36 -12.09
N LYS A 2 9.88 -19.95 -11.61
CA LYS A 2 10.08 -18.66 -10.94
C LYS A 2 10.76 -17.71 -11.93
N GLN A 3 10.21 -16.51 -12.13
CA GLN A 3 10.83 -15.50 -12.99
C GLN A 3 11.60 -14.48 -12.15
N GLN A 4 12.76 -14.05 -12.66
CA GLN A 4 13.58 -13.03 -11.99
C GLN A 4 12.92 -11.65 -12.12
N VAL A 5 12.85 -10.93 -11.00
CA VAL A 5 12.37 -9.54 -10.96
C VAL A 5 13.56 -8.61 -10.74
N SER A 6 13.62 -7.52 -11.50
CA SER A 6 14.62 -6.46 -11.34
C SER A 6 13.91 -5.15 -11.04
N CYS A 7 14.32 -4.46 -9.98
CA CYS A 7 13.74 -3.19 -9.56
C CYS A 7 14.79 -2.08 -9.60
N ALA A 8 14.45 -0.96 -10.26
CA ALA A 8 15.26 0.25 -10.30
C ALA A 8 14.60 1.33 -9.45
N VAL A 9 15.27 1.75 -8.37
CA VAL A 9 14.79 2.86 -7.52
C VAL A 9 14.89 4.16 -8.31
N ARG A 10 13.76 4.86 -8.42
CA ARG A 10 13.63 6.13 -9.14
C ARG A 10 13.65 7.33 -8.21
N ASN A 11 13.06 7.19 -7.02
CA ASN A 11 12.99 8.26 -6.04
C ASN A 11 12.89 7.70 -4.61
N ARG A 12 13.04 8.57 -3.62
CA ARG A 12 12.58 8.32 -2.25
C ARG A 12 11.52 9.35 -1.89
N ASP A 13 10.43 8.89 -1.30
CA ASP A 13 9.40 9.81 -0.85
C ASP A 13 9.81 10.56 0.43
N GLN A 14 8.99 11.52 0.86
CA GLN A 14 9.19 12.30 2.09
C GLN A 14 9.25 11.46 3.37
N TYR A 15 8.81 10.19 3.32
CA TYR A 15 8.86 9.24 4.43
C TYR A 15 10.09 8.33 4.35
N GLY A 16 11.01 8.57 3.40
CA GLY A 16 12.24 7.81 3.21
C GLY A 16 12.06 6.48 2.45
N ARG A 17 10.84 6.16 2.00
CA ARG A 17 10.55 4.91 1.29
C ARG A 17 11.03 4.97 -0.15
N ALA A 18 11.61 3.87 -0.65
CA ALA A 18 12.04 3.78 -2.04
C ALA A 18 10.83 3.64 -2.98
N VAL A 19 10.77 4.51 -3.99
CA VAL A 19 9.83 4.45 -5.12
C VAL A 19 10.59 3.87 -6.30
N ALA A 20 10.22 2.67 -6.76
CA ALA A 20 10.93 1.92 -7.78
C ALA A 20 10.02 1.47 -8.93
N SER A 21 10.59 1.36 -10.12
CA SER A 21 9.99 0.64 -11.26
C SER A 21 10.57 -0.77 -11.29
N CYS A 22 9.72 -1.79 -11.37
CA CYS A 22 10.12 -3.19 -11.36
C CYS A 22 9.69 -3.89 -12.66
N ALA A 23 10.54 -4.79 -13.15
CA ALA A 23 10.29 -5.56 -14.37
C ALA A 23 10.52 -7.07 -14.16
N VAL A 24 9.71 -7.89 -14.84
CA VAL A 24 9.82 -9.36 -14.86
C VAL A 24 10.64 -9.80 -16.07
N GLY A 25 11.65 -10.67 -15.85
CA GLY A 25 12.56 -11.13 -16.91
C GLY A 25 13.87 -10.32 -16.98
N GLY A 26 14.21 -9.57 -15.92
CA GLY A 26 15.39 -8.71 -15.86
C GLY A 26 15.09 -7.24 -16.16
N ALA A 27 16.13 -6.41 -16.24
CA ALA A 27 16.00 -4.95 -16.39
C ALA A 27 15.32 -4.50 -17.71
N ASN A 28 15.36 -5.35 -18.74
CA ASN A 28 14.71 -5.13 -20.05
C ASN A 28 13.40 -5.93 -20.19
N GLY A 29 12.90 -6.47 -19.07
CA GLY A 29 11.69 -7.27 -19.02
C GLY A 29 10.40 -6.43 -19.05
N GLU A 30 9.28 -7.09 -18.79
CA GLU A 30 7.98 -6.42 -18.74
C GLU A 30 7.83 -5.60 -17.45
N ASP A 31 7.56 -4.30 -17.59
CA ASP A 31 7.31 -3.40 -16.46
C ASP A 31 5.98 -3.76 -15.77
N ILE A 32 6.06 -4.15 -14.50
CA ILE A 32 4.94 -4.61 -13.69
C ILE A 32 3.92 -3.48 -13.48
N GLY A 33 4.39 -2.26 -13.23
CA GLY A 33 3.53 -1.10 -13.02
C GLY A 33 2.74 -0.76 -14.28
N LYS A 34 3.42 -0.76 -15.42
CA LYS A 34 2.79 -0.58 -16.73
C LYS A 34 1.75 -1.66 -17.02
N TRP A 35 2.09 -2.93 -16.77
CA TRP A 35 1.17 -4.05 -16.99
C TRP A 35 -0.09 -3.93 -16.13
N LEU A 36 0.05 -3.56 -14.86
CA LEU A 36 -1.08 -3.37 -13.95
C LEU A 36 -2.03 -2.25 -14.45
N VAL A 37 -1.47 -1.12 -14.86
CA VAL A 37 -2.26 0.03 -15.33
C VAL A 37 -2.93 -0.30 -16.67
N SER A 38 -2.21 -0.89 -17.62
CA SER A 38 -2.71 -1.23 -18.96
C SER A 38 -3.86 -2.27 -18.94
N ASN A 39 -3.89 -3.12 -17.90
CA ASN A 39 -4.98 -4.07 -17.66
C ASN A 39 -6.10 -3.52 -16.76
N GLY A 40 -6.00 -2.26 -16.32
CA GLY A 40 -7.03 -1.60 -15.51
C GLY A 40 -7.08 -2.07 -14.06
N TYR A 41 -5.96 -2.55 -13.50
CA TYR A 41 -5.86 -2.94 -12.09
C TYR A 41 -5.36 -1.81 -11.19
N ALA A 42 -4.79 -0.75 -11.76
CA ALA A 42 -4.24 0.38 -11.04
C ALA A 42 -4.49 1.69 -11.80
N VAL A 43 -4.47 2.80 -11.05
CA VAL A 43 -4.50 4.17 -11.59
C VAL A 43 -3.07 4.71 -11.70
N ALA A 44 -2.81 5.58 -12.68
CA ALA A 44 -1.50 6.20 -12.85
C ALA A 44 -1.28 7.27 -11.79
N TYR A 45 -0.21 7.15 -11.00
CA TYR A 45 0.06 8.13 -9.96
C TYR A 45 0.77 9.37 -10.52
N ARG A 46 -0.01 10.29 -11.07
CA ARG A 46 0.42 11.49 -11.83
C ARG A 46 1.38 12.42 -11.08
N GLU A 47 1.34 12.46 -9.74
CA GLU A 47 2.28 13.25 -8.92
C GLU A 47 3.71 12.72 -8.95
N PHE A 48 3.87 11.40 -9.14
CA PHE A 48 5.18 10.74 -9.12
C PHE A 48 5.74 10.52 -10.51
N SER A 49 4.87 10.18 -11.48
CA SER A 49 5.29 9.93 -12.85
C SER A 49 4.12 10.05 -13.81
N GLN A 50 4.40 10.58 -15.00
CA GLN A 50 3.46 10.59 -16.13
C GLN A 50 3.62 9.35 -17.02
N ALA A 51 4.56 8.46 -16.72
CA ALA A 51 4.92 7.34 -17.60
C ALA A 51 3.77 6.36 -17.90
N TYR A 52 2.81 6.22 -16.99
CA TYR A 52 1.69 5.26 -17.13
C TYR A 52 0.37 5.91 -17.52
N VAL A 53 0.33 7.23 -17.71
CA VAL A 53 -0.90 7.94 -18.08
C VAL A 53 -1.48 7.44 -19.42
N PRO A 54 -0.68 7.22 -20.48
CA PRO A 54 -1.23 6.70 -21.73
C PRO A 54 -1.84 5.30 -21.58
N ASP A 55 -1.24 4.45 -20.73
CA ASP A 55 -1.74 3.10 -20.45
C ASP A 55 -3.05 3.14 -19.66
N GLU A 56 -3.17 4.07 -18.71
CA GLU A 56 -4.39 4.31 -17.93
C GLU A 56 -5.52 4.78 -18.86
N ASP A 57 -5.27 5.78 -19.69
CA ASP A 57 -6.26 6.31 -20.63
C ASP A 57 -6.76 5.22 -21.59
N ALA A 58 -5.85 4.34 -22.05
CA ALA A 58 -6.21 3.19 -22.88
C ALA A 58 -7.06 2.17 -22.12
N ALA A 59 -6.72 1.84 -20.86
CA ALA A 59 -7.48 0.93 -20.02
C ALA A 59 -8.88 1.48 -19.68
N ALA A 60 -8.97 2.78 -19.41
CA ALA A 60 -10.23 3.48 -19.14
C ALA A 60 -11.16 3.49 -20.36
N LYS A 61 -10.63 3.84 -21.54
CA LYS A 61 -11.39 3.79 -22.81
C LYS A 61 -11.88 2.38 -23.13
N ALA A 62 -11.06 1.37 -22.86
CA ALA A 62 -11.40 -0.03 -23.05
C ALA A 62 -12.27 -0.62 -21.93
N LYS A 63 -12.62 0.17 -20.90
CA LYS A 63 -13.37 -0.27 -19.71
C LYS A 63 -12.78 -1.55 -19.10
N LYS A 64 -11.47 -1.60 -18.91
CA LYS A 64 -10.79 -2.76 -18.32
C LYS A 64 -10.78 -2.69 -16.79
N GLY A 65 -10.86 -3.85 -16.13
CA GLY A 65 -10.65 -3.96 -14.69
C GLY A 65 -11.58 -3.03 -13.89
N ILE A 66 -10.99 -2.16 -13.06
CA ILE A 66 -11.72 -1.19 -12.23
C ILE A 66 -12.51 -0.16 -13.05
N TRP A 67 -12.13 0.07 -14.31
CA TRP A 67 -12.76 1.03 -15.21
C TRP A 67 -14.08 0.54 -15.83
N GLN A 68 -14.54 -0.66 -15.48
CA GLN A 68 -15.87 -1.16 -15.89
C GLN A 68 -17.03 -0.41 -15.22
N GLY A 69 -16.77 0.15 -14.04
CA GLY A 69 -17.74 0.94 -13.28
C GLY A 69 -17.20 2.33 -12.91
N SER A 70 -17.99 3.07 -12.15
CA SER A 70 -17.55 4.30 -11.50
C SER A 70 -16.87 3.99 -10.18
N PHE A 71 -15.74 4.61 -9.92
CA PHE A 71 -15.05 4.55 -8.63
C PHE A 71 -14.44 5.92 -8.32
N GLN A 72 -14.19 6.17 -7.04
CA GLN A 72 -13.47 7.35 -6.61
C GLN A 72 -11.96 7.10 -6.70
N GLU A 73 -11.20 8.04 -7.26
CA GLU A 73 -9.75 7.89 -7.36
C GLU A 73 -9.12 7.70 -5.97
N PRO A 74 -8.23 6.69 -5.78
CA PRO A 74 -7.63 6.39 -4.48
C PRO A 74 -6.88 7.56 -3.83
N LYS A 75 -6.43 8.54 -4.60
CA LYS A 75 -5.78 9.75 -4.08
C LYS A 75 -6.80 10.67 -3.41
N GLU A 76 -7.92 10.93 -4.08
CA GLU A 76 -8.97 11.81 -3.57
C GLU A 76 -9.64 11.20 -2.35
N TRP A 77 -9.95 9.89 -2.39
CA TRP A 77 -10.44 9.16 -1.21
C TRP A 77 -9.48 9.29 -0.01
N ARG A 78 -8.16 9.15 -0.23
CA ARG A 78 -7.15 9.33 0.83
C ARG A 78 -7.04 10.77 1.34
N LYS A 79 -7.36 11.79 0.54
CA LYS A 79 -7.39 13.19 1.00
C LYS A 79 -8.63 13.45 1.84
N GLU A 80 -9.78 12.99 1.40
CA GLU A 80 -11.07 13.14 2.11
C GLU A 80 -11.04 12.42 3.45
N ALA A 81 -10.46 11.21 3.51
CA ALA A 81 -10.27 10.47 4.75
C ALA A 81 -9.41 11.22 5.79
N LYS A 82 -8.53 12.14 5.36
CA LYS A 82 -7.74 12.99 6.26
C LYS A 82 -8.51 14.23 6.73
N LEU A 83 -9.56 14.63 6.00
CA LEU A 83 -10.34 15.84 6.27
C LEU A 83 -11.57 15.57 7.15
N GLY A 84 -11.91 14.31 7.44
CA GLY A 84 -12.88 13.96 8.46
C GLY A 84 -14.28 14.51 8.18
N THR A 85 -15.01 13.91 7.25
CA THR A 85 -16.47 13.94 7.28
C THR A 85 -16.98 12.60 6.76
N GLU A 86 -17.41 11.79 7.73
CA GLU A 86 -18.40 10.71 7.68
C GLU A 86 -18.93 10.33 6.27
N GLY A 87 -18.48 9.19 5.74
CA GLY A 87 -18.94 8.71 4.44
C GLY A 87 -18.39 7.35 3.97
N GLY A 88 -18.19 6.38 4.89
CA GLY A 88 -18.14 4.95 4.52
C GLY A 88 -16.76 4.32 4.26
N ALA A 89 -16.06 3.95 5.35
CA ALA A 89 -15.43 2.65 5.64
C ALA A 89 -14.33 2.84 6.71
N PRO A 90 -14.33 2.08 7.82
CA PRO A 90 -13.40 2.33 8.92
C PRO A 90 -11.99 1.84 8.58
N THR A 91 -11.10 2.75 8.20
CA THR A 91 -9.66 2.49 8.31
C THR A 91 -9.27 2.53 9.78
N GLN A 92 -8.97 1.36 10.33
CA GLN A 92 -8.19 1.23 11.56
C GLN A 92 -6.93 2.12 11.41
N PRO A 93 -6.59 2.96 12.41
CA PRO A 93 -5.37 3.74 12.36
C PRO A 93 -4.19 2.77 12.40
N VAL A 94 -3.38 2.75 11.33
CA VAL A 94 -2.04 2.18 11.43
C VAL A 94 -1.26 3.13 12.33
N THR A 95 -1.21 2.84 13.62
CA THR A 95 -0.25 3.50 14.48
C THR A 95 1.13 3.15 13.95
N PRO A 96 2.02 4.13 13.69
CA PRO A 96 3.41 3.79 13.46
C PRO A 96 3.88 3.06 14.71
N PHE A 97 4.48 1.88 14.54
CA PHE A 97 5.14 1.15 15.62
C PHE A 97 5.97 2.16 16.42
N ALA A 98 5.50 2.48 17.62
CA ALA A 98 6.27 3.30 18.54
C ALA A 98 7.54 2.52 18.83
N THR A 99 8.70 3.02 18.37
CA THR A 99 10.01 2.59 18.85
C THR A 99 10.13 2.99 20.31
N SER A 100 9.52 2.20 21.18
CA SER A 100 9.76 2.26 22.61
C SER A 100 11.10 1.58 22.87
N ALA A 101 12.09 2.37 23.26
CA ALA A 101 13.36 1.88 23.76
C ALA A 101 13.11 0.98 24.98
N VAL A 102 13.18 -0.34 24.79
CA VAL A 102 13.12 -1.30 25.88
C VAL A 102 14.46 -1.28 26.62
N ALA A 103 14.46 -0.69 27.80
CA ALA A 103 15.46 -0.96 28.82
C ALA A 103 15.46 -2.46 29.13
N ALA A 104 16.62 -3.10 29.01
CA ALA A 104 16.78 -4.52 29.25
C ALA A 104 16.61 -4.83 30.75
N THR A 105 15.46 -5.40 31.11
CA THR A 105 15.28 -6.06 32.41
C THR A 105 15.06 -7.55 32.18
N LYS A 106 15.82 -8.36 32.92
CA LYS A 106 16.09 -9.78 32.72
C LYS A 106 14.82 -10.63 32.53
N LEU A 107 14.92 -11.56 31.57
CA LEU A 107 13.99 -12.66 31.31
C LEU A 107 13.97 -13.60 32.53
N ALA A 108 12.82 -13.70 33.19
CA ALA A 108 12.53 -14.75 34.14
C ALA A 108 11.22 -15.46 33.74
N ASP A 109 11.42 -16.73 33.45
CA ASP A 109 10.53 -17.87 33.58
C ASP A 109 9.27 -18.05 32.72
N HIS A 110 9.26 -19.27 32.20
CA HIS A 110 8.35 -19.90 31.27
C HIS A 110 7.26 -20.62 32.06
N ARG A 111 5.97 -20.37 31.79
CA ARG A 111 4.92 -21.40 32.00
C ARG A 111 3.86 -21.33 30.88
N PRO A 112 3.51 -22.48 30.26
CA PRO A 112 2.46 -22.58 29.26
C PRO A 112 1.13 -22.82 29.96
N GLY A 113 0.17 -21.91 29.75
CA GLY A 113 -1.14 -22.00 30.35
C GLY A 113 -2.04 -20.94 29.75
N CYS A 114 -2.81 -21.38 28.76
CA CYS A 114 -3.96 -20.74 28.14
C CYS A 114 -4.59 -19.58 28.95
N ASP A 115 -4.78 -18.41 28.33
CA ASP A 115 -5.85 -17.47 28.65
C ASP A 115 -6.18 -16.60 27.42
N ILE A 116 -6.99 -17.15 26.51
CA ILE A 116 -7.88 -16.29 25.71
C ILE A 116 -9.08 -15.98 26.61
N LYS A 117 -9.17 -14.74 27.09
CA LYS A 117 -10.30 -13.82 26.87
C LYS A 117 -10.55 -12.88 28.05
N GLY A 118 -10.51 -11.58 27.73
CA GLY A 118 -11.36 -10.57 28.35
C GLY A 118 -10.69 -9.77 29.46
N ASN A 119 -10.49 -8.48 29.20
CA ASN A 119 -10.48 -7.47 30.25
C ASN A 119 -11.07 -6.21 29.58
N ILE A 120 -12.40 -6.01 29.57
CA ILE A 120 -13.17 -5.45 30.70
C ILE A 120 -12.28 -4.47 31.47
N GLY A 121 -12.40 -3.19 31.13
CA GLY A 121 -11.59 -2.15 31.73
C GLY A 121 -11.91 -1.96 33.21
N SER A 122 -10.94 -1.45 33.95
CA SER A 122 -11.19 -0.70 35.17
C SER A 122 -9.98 0.16 35.49
N THR A 123 -10.21 1.47 35.58
CA THR A 123 -9.61 2.30 36.63
C THR A 123 -9.72 1.58 37.97
N GLY A 124 -8.61 1.38 38.68
CA GLY A 124 -8.56 0.80 40.02
C GLY A 124 -7.63 -0.39 40.10
#